data_AF-A0AAU6U9G1-F1
#
_entry.id   AF-A0AAU6U9G1-F1
#
_cell.length_a   1.000
_cell.length_b   1.000
_cell.length_c   1.000
_cell.angle_alpha   90.00
_cell.angle_beta   90.00
_cell.angle_gamma   90.00
#
_symmetry.space_group_name_H-M   'P 1'
#
loop_
_entity.id
_entity.type
_entity.pdbx_description
1 polymer ?
#
loop_
_entity_poly.entity_id
_entity_poly.type
_entity_poly.pdbx_seq_one_letter_code
_entity_poly.pdbx_strand_id
1 'polypeptide(L)'
;MAKLGDELEKIVELIERSISPDSIIRQNVMLPVINSQIERTRQCDVVIESGPAFRRIITIVEVQDRKSQVNIGAFNDWLQKLDDVGANCLICISRQEFPESVKEVARYNGQRVLLINLKEAMPESLPLNFLSFYVQYENVSITAISGLSCCFKEGSVDLSSFNTKEIQSNEKIWSRDKMERISITEVVSPLIKELHPEFKGVIEGVATFTFERDRRLVLYLDINDNLIRTGMNVTVNYTYDYHFLPMAISSYEQINHGALAWIFEVEHVTSSGKIKAKVPVVKHGDNAYRMLDVINSTDFTSQVIVTCLDNDSVV
;
A
#
# COMPACT_ATOMS: atom_id res chain seq x y z
N MET A 1 17.78 -26.94 23.43
CA MET A 1 16.31 -26.73 23.48
C MET A 1 16.08 -25.53 24.38
N ALA A 2 15.61 -24.42 23.82
CA ALA A 2 15.22 -23.25 24.62
C ALA A 2 13.93 -23.60 25.38
N LYS A 3 13.82 -23.18 26.65
CA LYS A 3 12.58 -23.33 27.43
C LYS A 3 11.55 -22.30 26.95
N LEU A 4 10.27 -22.56 27.21
CA LEU A 4 9.10 -21.73 26.87
C LEU A 4 9.22 -20.23 27.27
N GLY A 5 10.10 -19.89 28.22
CA GLY A 5 10.37 -18.51 28.65
C GLY A 5 11.49 -17.82 27.88
N ASP A 6 12.47 -18.57 27.35
CA ASP A 6 13.67 -18.01 26.75
C ASP A 6 13.39 -17.30 25.42
N GLU A 7 12.35 -17.72 24.68
CA GLU A 7 11.99 -17.12 23.39
C GLU A 7 11.17 -15.84 23.57
N LEU A 8 10.19 -15.85 24.50
CA LEU A 8 9.45 -14.64 24.86
C LEU A 8 10.38 -13.57 25.44
N GLU A 9 11.31 -13.95 26.33
CA GLU A 9 12.31 -13.02 26.88
C GLU A 9 13.15 -12.38 25.78
N LYS A 10 13.67 -13.17 24.83
CA LYS A 10 14.42 -12.62 23.69
C LYS A 10 13.57 -11.72 22.81
N ILE A 11 12.31 -12.07 22.56
CA ILE A 11 11.39 -11.22 21.80
C ILE A 11 11.16 -9.91 22.53
N VAL A 12 11.00 -9.93 23.86
CA VAL A 12 10.85 -8.72 24.65
C VAL A 12 12.11 -7.86 24.60
N GLU A 13 13.31 -8.45 24.73
CA GLU A 13 14.57 -7.72 24.53
C GLU A 13 14.64 -7.06 23.14
N LEU A 14 14.15 -7.75 22.09
CA LEU A 14 14.08 -7.15 20.75
C LEU A 14 13.07 -6.00 20.70
N ILE A 15 11.89 -6.16 21.28
CA ILE A 15 10.88 -5.10 21.35
C ILE A 15 11.45 -3.88 22.07
N GLU A 16 12.09 -4.07 23.23
CA GLU A 16 12.76 -3.00 24.01
C GLU A 16 13.76 -2.21 23.17
N ARG A 17 14.54 -2.89 22.33
CA ARG A 17 15.50 -2.24 21.42
C ARG A 17 14.86 -1.54 20.23
N SER A 18 13.59 -1.83 19.93
CA SER A 18 12.93 -1.42 18.68
C SER A 18 11.97 -0.25 18.84
N ILE A 19 11.63 0.13 20.07
CA ILE A 19 10.66 1.17 20.36
C ILE A 19 11.29 2.38 21.06
N SER A 20 10.56 3.49 21.10
CA SER A 20 10.99 4.70 21.81
C SER A 20 11.28 4.41 23.29
N PRO A 21 12.34 4.99 23.89
CA PRO A 21 12.66 4.85 25.32
C PRO A 21 11.50 5.20 26.27
N ASP A 22 10.56 6.04 25.83
CA ASP A 22 9.42 6.48 26.63
C ASP A 22 8.27 5.44 26.68
N SER A 23 8.42 4.33 25.97
CA SER A 23 7.40 3.29 25.91
C SER A 23 7.47 2.39 27.14
N ILE A 24 6.32 2.01 27.68
CA ILE A 24 6.23 1.07 28.80
C ILE A 24 5.92 -0.31 28.26
N ILE A 25 6.82 -1.25 28.51
CA ILE A 25 6.63 -2.66 28.15
C ILE A 25 6.31 -3.45 29.42
N ARG A 26 5.30 -4.32 29.32
CA ARG A 26 4.96 -5.26 30.37
C ARG A 26 4.74 -6.64 29.79
N GLN A 27 5.18 -7.68 30.49
CA GLN A 27 5.07 -9.07 30.07
C GLN A 27 4.00 -9.79 30.88
N ASN A 28 3.34 -10.77 30.25
CA ASN A 28 2.36 -11.67 30.86
C ASN A 28 1.31 -10.93 31.71
N VAL A 29 0.64 -9.95 31.10
CA VAL A 29 -0.28 -9.04 31.79
C VAL A 29 -1.71 -9.45 31.58
N MET A 30 -2.51 -9.36 32.65
CA MET A 30 -3.96 -9.45 32.57
C MET A 30 -4.55 -8.07 32.31
N LEU A 31 -5.04 -7.83 31.10
CA LEU A 31 -5.77 -6.61 30.77
C LEU A 31 -7.28 -6.79 31.00
N PRO A 32 -7.99 -5.79 31.53
CA PRO A 32 -9.44 -5.85 31.69
C PRO A 32 -10.15 -5.83 30.34
N VAL A 33 -11.24 -6.57 30.23
CA VAL A 33 -12.15 -6.49 29.08
C VAL A 33 -13.02 -5.25 29.25
N ILE A 34 -12.94 -4.31 28.30
CA ILE A 34 -13.49 -2.94 28.45
C ILE A 34 -14.99 -2.93 28.75
N ASN A 35 -15.75 -3.88 28.18
CA ASN A 35 -17.20 -3.95 28.34
C ASN A 35 -17.65 -5.05 29.32
N SER A 36 -16.76 -5.54 30.18
CA SER A 36 -17.11 -6.62 31.10
C SER A 36 -17.77 -6.10 32.39
N GLN A 37 -19.02 -6.50 32.61
CA GLN A 37 -19.75 -6.24 33.86
C GLN A 37 -19.32 -7.14 35.04
N ILE A 38 -18.54 -8.19 34.76
CA ILE A 38 -18.07 -9.17 35.75
C ILE A 38 -16.54 -9.20 35.83
N GLU A 39 -15.87 -8.09 35.49
CA GLU A 39 -14.41 -7.91 35.62
C GLU A 39 -13.55 -9.00 34.93
N ARG A 40 -14.04 -9.56 33.81
CA ARG A 40 -13.23 -10.45 32.96
C ARG A 40 -11.95 -9.76 32.51
N THR A 41 -10.91 -10.57 32.39
CA THR A 41 -9.60 -10.17 31.93
C THR A 41 -9.14 -11.09 30.80
N ARG A 42 -8.19 -10.61 30.00
CA ARG A 42 -7.45 -11.38 29.00
C ARG A 42 -5.96 -11.33 29.33
N GLN A 43 -5.30 -12.48 29.30
CA GLN A 43 -3.84 -12.55 29.36
C GLN A 43 -3.28 -12.10 28.01
N CYS A 44 -2.27 -11.23 28.03
CA CYS A 44 -1.49 -10.80 26.88
C CYS A 44 -0.01 -11.09 27.13
N ASP A 45 0.70 -11.64 26.15
CA ASP A 45 2.11 -12.03 26.32
C ASP A 45 2.99 -10.80 26.53
N VAL A 46 2.81 -9.76 25.72
CA VAL A 46 3.45 -8.45 25.89
C VAL A 46 2.45 -7.35 25.63
N VAL A 47 2.50 -6.30 26.44
CA VAL A 47 1.76 -5.06 26.26
C VAL A 47 2.76 -3.92 26.15
N ILE A 48 2.62 -3.13 25.09
CA ILE A 48 3.42 -1.93 24.83
C ILE A 48 2.48 -0.73 24.93
N GLU A 49 2.76 0.18 25.85
CA GLU A 49 2.08 1.47 25.97
C GLU A 49 3.03 2.55 25.46
N SER A 50 2.67 3.25 24.39
CA SER A 50 3.48 4.30 23.79
C SER A 50 2.69 5.60 23.59
N GLY A 51 3.41 6.70 23.37
CA GLY A 51 2.82 8.02 23.18
C GLY A 51 2.44 8.75 24.48
N PRO A 52 2.05 10.03 24.38
CA PRO A 52 1.73 10.86 25.54
C PRO A 52 0.43 10.41 26.21
N ALA A 53 0.27 10.72 27.51
CA ALA A 53 -0.86 10.25 28.32
C ALA A 53 -2.25 10.56 27.73
N PHE A 54 -2.39 11.68 27.01
CA PHE A 54 -3.65 12.08 26.37
C PHE A 54 -3.97 11.34 25.06
N ARG A 55 -2.99 10.64 24.48
CA ARG A 55 -3.13 9.84 23.24
C ARG A 55 -2.25 8.59 23.32
N ARG A 56 -2.47 7.80 24.36
CA ARG A 56 -1.75 6.55 24.58
C ARG A 56 -2.16 5.52 23.53
N ILE A 57 -1.17 4.93 22.87
CA ILE A 57 -1.32 3.82 21.96
C ILE A 57 -0.99 2.54 22.74
N ILE A 58 -1.93 1.60 22.74
CA ILE A 58 -1.75 0.27 23.34
C ILE A 58 -1.54 -0.72 22.19
N THR A 59 -0.40 -1.40 22.19
CA THR A 59 -0.11 -2.51 21.29
C THR A 59 0.02 -3.78 22.09
N ILE A 60 -0.72 -4.82 21.71
CA ILE A 60 -0.54 -6.16 22.27
C ILE A 60 0.33 -6.98 21.32
N VAL A 61 1.22 -7.79 21.89
CA VAL A 61 2.04 -8.74 21.14
C VAL A 61 1.70 -10.13 21.61
N GLU A 62 1.47 -11.02 20.64
CA GLU A 62 1.18 -12.43 20.86
C GLU A 62 2.23 -13.27 20.15
N VAL A 63 2.82 -14.21 20.88
CA VAL A 63 3.94 -15.01 20.39
C VAL A 63 3.51 -16.45 20.20
N GLN A 64 3.62 -16.98 18.98
CA GLN A 64 3.52 -18.41 18.74
C GLN A 64 4.87 -19.08 18.95
N ASP A 65 5.08 -19.58 20.17
CA ASP A 65 6.26 -20.36 20.59
C ASP A 65 6.15 -21.86 20.23
N ARG A 66 5.15 -22.25 19.44
CA ARG A 66 4.96 -23.65 19.04
C ARG A 66 5.72 -23.95 17.76
N LYS A 67 6.22 -25.19 17.64
CA LYS A 67 6.73 -25.75 16.37
C LYS A 67 5.65 -25.90 15.28
N SER A 68 4.44 -25.42 15.52
CA SER A 68 3.30 -25.50 14.62
C SER A 68 2.92 -24.11 14.12
N GLN A 69 2.46 -24.05 12.88
CA GLN A 69 1.86 -22.83 12.32
C GLN A 69 0.71 -22.31 13.19
N VAL A 70 0.51 -21.00 13.18
CA VAL A 70 -0.68 -20.37 13.77
C VAL A 70 -1.88 -20.76 12.94
N ASN A 71 -2.83 -21.46 13.55
CA ASN A 71 -4.09 -21.76 12.88
C ASN A 71 -5.04 -20.56 12.94
N ILE A 72 -6.02 -20.53 12.06
CA ILE A 72 -6.96 -19.41 11.94
C ILE A 72 -7.80 -19.17 13.20
N GLY A 73 -8.13 -20.23 13.97
CA GLY A 73 -8.88 -20.10 15.22
C GLY A 73 -8.08 -19.34 16.29
N ALA A 74 -6.82 -19.71 16.49
CA ALA A 74 -5.92 -19.02 17.41
C ALA A 74 -5.72 -17.55 17.01
N PHE A 75 -5.58 -17.28 15.71
CA PHE A 75 -5.46 -15.91 15.22
C PHE A 75 -6.74 -15.09 15.44
N ASN A 76 -7.91 -15.67 15.18
CA ASN A 76 -9.19 -15.00 15.46
C ASN A 76 -9.39 -14.73 16.95
N ASP A 77 -8.94 -15.63 17.83
CA ASP A 77 -8.94 -15.40 19.28
C ASP A 77 -8.04 -14.21 19.67
N TRP A 78 -6.89 -14.03 19.01
CA TRP A 78 -6.03 -12.86 19.20
C TRP A 78 -6.66 -11.56 18.68
N LEU A 79 -7.39 -11.60 17.55
CA LEU A 79 -8.15 -10.45 17.07
C LEU A 79 -9.29 -10.08 18.03
N GLN A 80 -10.02 -11.08 18.53
CA GLN A 80 -11.04 -10.85 19.54
C GLN A 80 -10.41 -10.28 20.83
N LYS A 81 -9.21 -10.75 21.20
CA LYS A 81 -8.46 -10.21 22.34
C LYS A 81 -8.12 -8.73 22.13
N LEU A 82 -7.64 -8.35 20.95
CA LEU A 82 -7.35 -6.96 20.56
C LEU A 82 -8.56 -6.05 20.82
N ASP A 83 -9.74 -6.46 20.36
CA ASP A 83 -10.98 -5.70 20.52
C ASP A 83 -11.49 -5.72 21.98
N ASP A 84 -11.43 -6.87 22.65
CA ASP A 84 -11.88 -7.04 24.04
C ASP A 84 -11.16 -6.09 25.01
N VAL A 85 -9.84 -5.93 24.84
CA VAL A 85 -9.00 -5.07 25.69
C VAL A 85 -8.84 -3.64 25.12
N GLY A 86 -9.47 -3.36 23.97
CA GLY A 86 -9.41 -2.10 23.23
C GLY A 86 -8.00 -1.61 22.91
N ALA A 87 -7.11 -2.54 22.57
CA ALA A 87 -5.80 -2.18 22.07
C ALA A 87 -5.89 -1.65 20.62
N ASN A 88 -4.96 -0.78 20.26
CA ASN A 88 -4.92 -0.15 18.94
C ASN A 88 -4.33 -1.07 17.88
N CYS A 89 -3.29 -1.81 18.26
CA CYS A 89 -2.52 -2.66 17.36
C CYS A 89 -2.26 -4.05 17.98
N LEU A 90 -2.18 -5.05 17.12
CA LEU A 90 -1.78 -6.42 17.42
C LEU A 90 -0.55 -6.77 16.60
N ILE A 91 0.51 -7.24 17.26
CA ILE A 91 1.67 -7.82 16.59
C ILE A 91 1.67 -9.32 16.89
N CYS A 92 1.71 -10.14 15.84
CA CYS A 92 1.79 -11.58 15.95
C CYS A 92 3.17 -12.04 15.52
N ILE A 93 3.90 -12.70 16.41
CA ILE A 93 5.27 -13.17 16.13
C ILE A 93 5.28 -14.69 16.05
N SER A 94 5.90 -15.24 15.01
CA SER A 94 6.03 -16.69 14.82
C SER A 94 7.36 -17.06 14.17
N ARG A 95 7.88 -18.24 14.50
CA ARG A 95 8.99 -18.90 13.78
C ARG A 95 8.54 -19.69 12.55
N GLN A 96 7.26 -20.04 12.51
CA GLN A 96 6.64 -20.76 11.42
C GLN A 96 5.91 -19.79 10.50
N GLU A 97 5.88 -20.09 9.21
CA GLU A 97 5.13 -19.30 8.26
C GLU A 97 3.63 -19.28 8.59
N PHE A 98 3.04 -18.09 8.57
CA PHE A 98 1.60 -17.90 8.72
C PHE A 98 0.87 -18.48 7.51
N PRO A 99 -0.17 -19.31 7.71
CA PRO A 99 -1.00 -19.80 6.61
C PRO A 99 -1.68 -18.67 5.84
N GLU A 100 -2.02 -18.90 4.57
CA GLU A 100 -2.64 -17.87 3.72
C GLU A 100 -3.96 -17.35 4.30
N SER A 101 -4.74 -18.21 4.96
CA SER A 101 -5.97 -17.80 5.65
C SER A 101 -5.73 -16.78 6.76
N VAL A 102 -4.59 -16.86 7.48
CA VAL A 102 -4.21 -15.88 8.49
C VAL A 102 -3.71 -14.60 7.84
N LYS A 103 -2.89 -14.72 6.78
CA LYS A 103 -2.39 -13.58 6.01
C LYS A 103 -3.54 -12.77 5.40
N GLU A 104 -4.54 -13.42 4.83
CA GLU A 104 -5.73 -12.78 4.25
C GLU A 104 -6.49 -11.94 5.28
N VAL A 105 -6.79 -12.52 6.45
CA VAL A 105 -7.50 -11.79 7.52
C VAL A 105 -6.64 -10.66 8.10
N ALA A 106 -5.33 -10.85 8.23
CA ALA A 106 -4.43 -9.78 8.65
C ALA A 106 -4.43 -8.60 7.67
N ARG A 107 -4.39 -8.87 6.35
CA ARG A 107 -4.49 -7.82 5.31
C ARG A 107 -5.79 -7.04 5.42
N TYR A 108 -6.91 -7.71 5.69
CA TYR A 108 -8.21 -7.04 5.89
C TYR A 108 -8.22 -6.12 7.12
N ASN A 109 -7.54 -6.48 8.20
CA ASN A 109 -7.38 -5.64 9.39
C ASN A 109 -6.36 -4.50 9.20
N GLY A 110 -5.58 -4.55 8.11
CA GLY A 110 -4.62 -3.52 7.74
C GLY A 110 -3.59 -3.24 8.82
N GLN A 111 -3.34 -1.96 9.10
CA GLN A 111 -2.30 -1.52 10.05
C GLN A 111 -2.58 -1.87 11.51
N ARG A 112 -3.80 -2.31 11.82
CA ARG A 112 -4.11 -2.79 13.17
C ARG A 112 -3.38 -4.09 13.48
N VAL A 113 -2.92 -4.82 12.47
CA VAL A 113 -2.29 -6.13 12.65
C VAL A 113 -0.98 -6.20 11.87
N LEU A 114 0.08 -6.65 12.53
CA LEU A 114 1.36 -6.96 11.90
C LEU A 114 1.75 -8.40 12.18
N LEU A 115 1.96 -9.17 11.12
CA LEU A 115 2.53 -10.50 11.19
C LEU A 115 4.05 -10.41 11.05
N ILE A 116 4.79 -10.96 12.01
CA ILE A 116 6.25 -11.04 12.01
C ILE A 116 6.67 -12.50 11.96
N ASN A 117 7.33 -12.89 10.88
CA ASN A 117 7.89 -14.22 10.71
C ASN A 117 9.41 -14.21 10.84
N LEU A 118 9.95 -14.81 11.90
CA LEU A 118 11.38 -14.89 12.17
C LEU A 118 11.96 -16.20 11.61
N LYS A 119 12.11 -16.27 10.28
CA LYS A 119 12.58 -17.48 9.57
C LYS A 119 14.03 -17.83 9.89
N GLU A 120 14.85 -16.81 10.10
CA GLU A 120 16.29 -16.94 10.34
C GLU A 120 16.65 -16.64 11.82
N ALA A 121 17.94 -16.38 12.07
CA ALA A 121 18.43 -15.92 13.36
C ALA A 121 17.66 -14.70 13.89
N MET A 122 17.69 -14.51 15.22
CA MET A 122 17.08 -13.33 15.83
C MET A 122 17.70 -12.05 15.23
N PRO A 123 16.88 -11.12 14.71
CA PRO A 123 17.35 -9.83 14.24
C PRO A 123 17.88 -9.00 15.41
N GLU A 124 18.56 -7.88 15.13
CA GLU A 124 18.95 -6.93 16.18
C GLU A 124 17.76 -6.14 16.74
N SER A 125 16.75 -5.92 15.90
CA SER A 125 15.53 -5.16 16.18
C SER A 125 14.36 -5.64 15.31
N LEU A 126 13.15 -5.49 15.83
CA LEU A 126 11.88 -5.70 15.14
C LEU A 126 11.42 -4.46 14.36
N PRO A 127 10.64 -4.63 13.29
CA PRO A 127 10.21 -3.53 12.43
C PRO A 127 8.95 -2.87 12.99
N LEU A 128 8.96 -2.47 14.25
CA LEU A 128 7.75 -1.96 14.92
C LEU A 128 7.30 -0.59 14.39
N ASN A 129 8.25 0.20 13.90
CA ASN A 129 7.96 1.49 13.24
C ASN A 129 7.43 1.33 11.80
N PHE A 130 7.38 0.11 11.27
CA PHE A 130 7.02 -0.18 9.88
C PHE A 130 5.54 -0.53 9.70
N LEU A 131 4.72 -0.31 10.73
CA LEU A 131 3.26 -0.45 10.63
C LEU A 131 2.64 0.46 9.56
N SER A 132 3.38 1.46 9.06
CA SER A 132 2.96 2.44 8.05
C SER A 132 3.55 2.23 6.66
N PHE A 133 3.91 1.00 6.26
CA PHE A 133 4.32 0.72 4.88
C PHE A 133 3.12 0.45 3.98
N TYR A 134 3.08 1.12 2.84
CA TYR A 134 1.99 0.98 1.88
C TYR A 134 2.48 0.75 0.47
N VAL A 135 1.69 -0.02 -0.24
CA VAL A 135 1.73 -0.12 -1.68
C VAL A 135 0.54 0.65 -2.22
N GLN A 136 0.84 1.67 -3.02
CA GLN A 136 -0.15 2.33 -3.85
C GLN A 136 -0.16 1.67 -5.22
N TYR A 137 -1.34 1.19 -5.59
CA TYR A 137 -1.66 0.74 -6.93
C TYR A 137 -2.71 1.66 -7.52
N GLU A 138 -2.47 2.12 -8.74
CA GLU A 138 -3.37 3.01 -9.44
C GLU A 138 -3.32 2.74 -10.94
N ASN A 139 -4.47 2.44 -11.53
CA ASN A 139 -4.60 2.22 -12.96
C ASN A 139 -5.85 2.90 -13.52
N VAL A 140 -5.73 3.43 -14.74
CA VAL A 140 -6.85 3.97 -15.52
C VAL A 140 -6.87 3.24 -16.84
N SER A 141 -7.99 2.59 -17.12
CA SER A 141 -8.25 1.94 -18.41
C SER A 141 -9.37 2.68 -19.14
N ILE A 142 -9.12 3.07 -20.39
CA ILE A 142 -10.15 3.68 -21.26
C ILE A 142 -10.81 2.57 -22.06
N THR A 143 -12.10 2.33 -21.82
CA THR A 143 -12.86 1.25 -22.47
C THR A 143 -13.55 1.72 -23.75
N ALA A 144 -13.90 3.01 -23.83
CA ALA A 144 -14.42 3.62 -25.05
C ALA A 144 -14.13 5.12 -25.10
N ILE A 145 -13.90 5.63 -26.32
CA ILE A 145 -13.76 7.06 -26.61
C ILE A 145 -14.95 7.46 -27.48
N SER A 146 -15.64 8.53 -27.09
CA SER A 146 -16.80 9.07 -27.78
C SER A 146 -16.78 10.59 -27.74
N GLY A 147 -17.49 11.24 -28.67
CA GLY A 147 -17.62 12.70 -28.67
C GLY A 147 -16.30 13.48 -28.78
N LEU A 148 -15.23 12.86 -29.31
CA LEU A 148 -13.96 13.53 -29.53
C LEU A 148 -14.13 14.61 -30.61
N SER A 149 -13.84 15.85 -30.23
CA SER A 149 -13.85 17.00 -31.12
C SER A 149 -12.66 17.91 -30.87
N CYS A 150 -12.18 18.52 -31.94
CA CYS A 150 -11.04 19.42 -31.95
C CYS A 150 -11.50 20.83 -32.31
N CYS A 151 -11.04 21.82 -31.57
CA CYS A 151 -11.30 23.22 -31.81
C CYS A 151 -10.01 23.92 -32.21
N PHE A 152 -9.97 24.39 -33.45
CA PHE A 152 -8.82 25.08 -34.03
C PHE A 152 -9.02 26.59 -34.01
N LYS A 153 -7.93 27.34 -34.08
CA LYS A 153 -8.02 28.78 -34.32
C LYS A 153 -8.49 29.01 -35.77
N GLU A 154 -9.39 29.96 -35.98
CA GLU A 154 -9.86 30.30 -37.33
C GLU A 154 -8.68 30.58 -38.29
N GLY A 155 -8.74 30.00 -39.49
CA GLY A 155 -7.69 30.13 -40.51
C GLY A 155 -6.40 29.33 -40.27
N SER A 156 -6.33 28.49 -39.24
CA SER A 156 -5.11 27.75 -38.90
C SER A 156 -4.94 26.40 -39.60
N VAL A 157 -5.98 25.83 -40.21
CA VAL A 157 -5.92 24.53 -40.88
C VAL A 157 -6.95 24.42 -42.00
N ASP A 158 -6.60 23.71 -43.08
CA ASP A 158 -7.54 23.17 -44.06
C ASP A 158 -8.24 21.92 -43.48
N LEU A 159 -9.54 22.02 -43.22
CA LEU A 159 -10.33 20.95 -42.60
C LEU A 159 -10.55 19.73 -43.52
N SER A 160 -10.25 19.84 -44.82
CA SER A 160 -10.49 18.78 -45.80
C SER A 160 -9.48 17.62 -45.71
N SER A 161 -8.33 17.82 -45.05
CA SER A 161 -7.28 16.80 -44.90
C SER A 161 -7.41 15.94 -43.64
N PHE A 162 -8.48 16.09 -42.85
CA PHE A 162 -8.62 15.42 -41.55
C PHE A 162 -9.27 14.04 -41.68
N ASN A 163 -8.53 13.00 -41.28
CA ASN A 163 -9.10 11.68 -41.03
C ASN A 163 -9.60 11.58 -39.58
N THR A 164 -10.89 11.81 -39.36
CA THR A 164 -11.50 11.80 -38.02
C THR A 164 -11.43 10.45 -37.30
N LYS A 165 -11.26 9.34 -38.05
CA LYS A 165 -11.10 8.00 -37.47
C LYS A 165 -9.72 7.79 -36.83
N GLU A 166 -8.69 8.43 -37.38
CA GLU A 166 -7.32 8.37 -36.87
C GLU A 166 -7.22 9.13 -35.54
N ILE A 167 -7.95 10.25 -35.43
CA ILE A 167 -8.02 11.06 -34.21
C ILE A 167 -8.68 10.32 -33.03
N GLN A 168 -9.63 9.42 -33.33
CA GLN A 168 -10.35 8.60 -32.34
C GLN A 168 -9.59 7.35 -31.91
N SER A 169 -8.41 7.09 -32.48
CA SER A 169 -7.57 5.96 -32.10
C SER A 169 -6.78 6.26 -30.81
N ASN A 170 -6.22 5.21 -30.20
CA ASN A 170 -5.28 5.35 -29.09
C ASN A 170 -3.83 5.61 -29.58
N GLU A 171 -3.65 6.05 -30.83
CA GLU A 171 -2.34 6.36 -31.39
C GLU A 171 -1.72 7.59 -30.73
N LYS A 172 -0.38 7.63 -30.75
CA LYS A 172 0.41 8.73 -30.20
C LYS A 172 0.48 9.88 -31.21
N ILE A 173 -0.63 10.59 -31.36
CA ILE A 173 -0.78 11.73 -32.29
C ILE A 173 -0.90 13.08 -31.57
N TRP A 174 -0.98 13.07 -30.23
CA TRP A 174 -1.08 14.29 -29.44
C TRP A 174 0.29 14.68 -28.90
N SER A 175 0.48 15.96 -28.58
CA SER A 175 1.69 16.44 -27.92
C SER A 175 1.42 17.67 -27.07
N ARG A 176 2.13 17.80 -25.95
CA ARG A 176 2.08 19.00 -25.08
C ARG A 176 3.17 20.01 -25.44
N ASP A 177 4.31 19.53 -25.92
CA ASP A 177 5.56 20.26 -26.05
C ASP A 177 6.14 20.28 -27.48
N LYS A 178 5.45 19.62 -28.44
CA LYS A 178 5.88 19.39 -29.82
C LYS A 178 7.01 18.38 -30.00
N MET A 179 7.44 17.72 -28.93
CA MET A 179 8.56 16.77 -28.95
C MET A 179 8.07 15.36 -28.64
N GLU A 180 7.39 15.20 -27.49
CA GLU A 180 6.86 13.92 -27.05
C GLU A 180 5.46 13.70 -27.62
N ARG A 181 5.27 12.56 -28.27
CA ARG A 181 3.97 12.11 -28.78
C ARG A 181 3.30 11.24 -27.72
N ILE A 182 2.06 11.60 -27.38
CA ILE A 182 1.23 10.96 -26.36
C ILE A 182 -0.11 10.55 -26.95
N SER A 183 -0.67 9.47 -26.41
CA SER A 183 -2.01 9.00 -26.75
C SER A 183 -3.07 9.80 -25.99
N ILE A 184 -4.32 9.71 -26.45
CA ILE A 184 -5.44 10.32 -25.73
C ILE A 184 -5.61 9.74 -24.33
N THR A 185 -5.29 8.46 -24.13
CA THR A 185 -5.27 7.82 -22.81
C THR A 185 -4.25 8.51 -21.89
N GLU A 186 -3.02 8.71 -22.36
CA GLU A 186 -1.97 9.42 -21.59
C GLU A 186 -2.38 10.88 -21.28
N VAL A 187 -3.17 11.52 -22.14
CA VAL A 187 -3.71 12.86 -21.89
C VAL A 187 -4.77 12.88 -20.79
N VAL A 188 -5.75 11.97 -20.84
CA VAL A 188 -6.95 12.03 -19.97
C VAL A 188 -6.79 11.25 -18.67
N SER A 189 -5.89 10.26 -18.59
CA SER A 189 -5.71 9.44 -17.39
C SER A 189 -5.42 10.27 -16.13
N PRO A 190 -4.52 11.29 -16.13
CA PRO A 190 -4.34 12.16 -14.97
C PRO A 190 -5.60 12.90 -14.55
N LEU A 191 -6.43 13.32 -15.51
CA LEU A 191 -7.69 14.03 -15.23
C LEU A 191 -8.72 13.11 -14.60
N ILE A 192 -8.78 11.84 -15.01
CA ILE A 192 -9.66 10.84 -14.41
C ILE A 192 -9.26 10.58 -12.95
N LYS A 193 -7.95 10.47 -12.66
CA LYS A 193 -7.46 10.31 -11.28
C LYS A 193 -7.91 11.45 -10.38
N GLU A 194 -7.86 12.69 -10.88
CA GLU A 194 -8.29 13.89 -10.15
C GLU A 194 -9.79 13.96 -9.87
N LEU A 195 -10.63 13.21 -10.61
CA LEU A 195 -12.06 13.10 -10.29
C LEU A 195 -12.33 12.27 -9.03
N HIS A 196 -11.34 11.47 -8.60
CA HIS A 196 -11.50 10.44 -7.57
C HIS A 196 -10.43 10.50 -6.47
N PRO A 197 -10.18 11.67 -5.84
CA PRO A 197 -9.05 11.87 -4.94
C PRO A 197 -9.08 10.98 -3.69
N GLU A 198 -10.27 10.56 -3.24
CA GLU A 198 -10.44 9.74 -2.03
C GLU A 198 -11.03 8.35 -2.31
N PHE A 199 -11.25 8.01 -3.59
CA PHE A 199 -11.87 6.73 -3.95
C PHE A 199 -10.91 5.57 -3.68
N LYS A 200 -11.45 4.45 -3.17
CA LYS A 200 -10.73 3.18 -2.99
C LYS A 200 -11.54 2.05 -3.60
N GLY A 201 -10.89 1.24 -4.43
CA GLY A 201 -11.50 0.11 -5.13
C GLY A 201 -11.54 0.34 -6.63
N VAL A 202 -12.55 -0.26 -7.27
CA VAL A 202 -12.74 -0.21 -8.72
C VAL A 202 -14.04 0.52 -9.03
N ILE A 203 -14.00 1.48 -9.95
CA ILE A 203 -15.17 2.18 -10.46
C ILE A 203 -15.17 2.21 -11.98
N GLU A 204 -16.33 1.96 -12.56
CA GLU A 204 -16.60 2.26 -13.96
C GLU A 204 -17.34 3.59 -14.06
N GLY A 205 -16.93 4.43 -15.00
CA GLY A 205 -17.48 5.77 -15.14
C GLY A 205 -17.46 6.29 -16.56
N VAL A 206 -18.19 7.38 -16.74
CA VAL A 206 -18.18 8.18 -17.97
C VAL A 206 -17.80 9.60 -17.58
N ALA A 207 -16.82 10.18 -18.26
CA ALA A 207 -16.37 11.54 -18.02
C ALA A 207 -16.24 12.32 -19.33
N THR A 208 -16.65 13.59 -19.28
CA THR A 208 -16.47 14.54 -20.39
C THR A 208 -15.47 15.61 -19.98
N PHE A 209 -14.42 15.76 -20.78
CA PHE A 209 -13.34 16.70 -20.60
C PHE A 209 -13.39 17.76 -21.70
N THR A 210 -13.30 19.04 -21.36
CA THR A 210 -13.36 20.14 -22.33
C THR A 210 -12.26 21.17 -22.12
N PHE A 211 -11.62 21.62 -23.20
CA PHE A 211 -10.51 22.58 -23.14
C PHE A 211 -10.92 23.96 -22.60
N GLU A 212 -12.22 24.28 -22.64
CA GLU A 212 -12.78 25.49 -22.05
C GLU A 212 -12.69 25.47 -20.52
N ARG A 213 -12.85 24.29 -19.91
CA ARG A 213 -12.78 24.10 -18.46
C ARG A 213 -11.38 23.75 -17.99
N ASP A 214 -10.59 23.09 -18.83
CA ASP A 214 -9.23 22.67 -18.49
C ASP A 214 -8.24 22.98 -19.62
N ARG A 215 -7.33 23.94 -19.38
CA ARG A 215 -6.32 24.35 -20.36
C ARG A 215 -5.29 23.28 -20.67
N ARG A 216 -5.17 22.22 -19.85
CA ARG A 216 -4.29 21.06 -20.13
C ARG A 216 -4.73 20.29 -21.38
N LEU A 217 -5.97 20.49 -21.83
CA LEU A 217 -6.53 19.92 -23.05
C LEU A 217 -6.29 20.80 -24.29
N VAL A 218 -5.52 21.89 -24.15
CA VAL A 218 -4.99 22.64 -25.29
C VAL A 218 -3.64 22.02 -25.67
N LEU A 219 -3.64 21.26 -26.76
CA LEU A 219 -2.55 20.39 -27.19
C LEU A 219 -2.11 20.72 -28.61
N TYR A 220 -1.07 20.02 -29.08
CA TYR A 220 -0.73 19.91 -30.48
C TYR A 220 -1.21 18.55 -31.00
N LEU A 221 -1.87 18.56 -32.15
CA LEU A 221 -2.28 17.37 -32.89
C LEU A 221 -1.35 17.21 -34.10
N ASP A 222 -0.72 16.05 -34.22
CA ASP A 222 0.15 15.69 -35.33
C ASP A 222 -0.68 15.11 -36.48
N ILE A 223 -0.63 15.78 -37.62
CA ILE A 223 -1.28 15.33 -38.85
C ILE A 223 -0.26 15.44 -39.97
N ASN A 224 0.14 14.30 -40.55
CA ASN A 224 1.14 14.25 -41.62
C ASN A 224 2.42 15.03 -41.26
N ASP A 225 2.96 14.82 -40.05
CA ASP A 225 4.13 15.50 -39.48
C ASP A 225 3.96 17.03 -39.27
N ASN A 226 2.73 17.54 -39.32
CA ASN A 226 2.41 18.93 -38.98
C ASN A 226 1.72 19.00 -37.63
N LEU A 227 2.36 19.70 -36.69
CA LEU A 227 1.83 19.90 -35.33
C LEU A 227 0.95 21.13 -35.25
N ILE A 228 -0.35 20.89 -35.14
CA ILE A 228 -1.38 21.92 -35.12
C ILE A 228 -1.89 22.13 -33.70
N ARG A 229 -1.87 23.37 -33.22
CA ARG A 229 -2.42 23.70 -31.90
C ARG A 229 -3.95 23.61 -31.90
N THR A 230 -4.52 22.83 -31.00
CA THR A 230 -5.95 22.54 -30.93
C THR A 230 -6.44 22.45 -29.48
N GLY A 231 -7.69 22.84 -29.25
CA GLY A 231 -8.42 22.53 -28.02
C GLY A 231 -9.17 21.21 -28.18
N MET A 232 -8.98 20.28 -27.23
CA MET A 232 -9.65 18.98 -27.25
C MET A 232 -10.90 18.98 -26.35
N ASN A 233 -12.00 18.44 -26.87
CA ASN A 233 -13.14 18.00 -26.07
C ASN A 233 -13.35 16.50 -26.30
N VAL A 234 -13.58 15.73 -25.25
CA VAL A 234 -13.73 14.27 -25.35
C VAL A 234 -14.63 13.72 -24.25
N THR A 235 -15.42 12.70 -24.57
CA THR A 235 -16.14 11.87 -23.59
C THR A 235 -15.56 10.46 -23.59
N VAL A 236 -15.13 9.98 -22.43
CA VAL A 236 -14.53 8.65 -22.29
C VAL A 236 -15.30 7.81 -21.29
N ASN A 237 -15.47 6.53 -21.63
CA ASN A 237 -15.82 5.49 -20.67
C ASN A 237 -14.53 4.93 -20.12
N TYR A 238 -14.45 4.79 -18.80
CA TYR A 238 -13.23 4.37 -18.14
C TYR A 238 -13.51 3.42 -16.98
N THR A 239 -12.50 2.63 -16.65
CA THR A 239 -12.37 1.92 -15.38
C THR A 239 -11.21 2.57 -14.62
N TYR A 240 -11.48 3.04 -13.42
CA TYR A 240 -10.47 3.54 -12.49
C TYR A 240 -10.33 2.54 -11.33
N ASP A 241 -9.10 2.06 -11.14
CA ASP A 241 -8.76 1.07 -10.14
C ASP A 241 -7.67 1.62 -9.23
N TYR A 242 -8.02 1.90 -7.98
CA TYR A 242 -7.13 2.47 -6.99
C TYR A 242 -7.16 1.67 -5.70
N HIS A 243 -5.98 1.20 -5.29
CA HIS A 243 -5.79 0.48 -4.05
C HIS A 243 -4.63 1.06 -3.25
N PHE A 244 -4.88 1.30 -1.97
CA PHE A 244 -3.87 1.71 -1.01
C PHE A 244 -3.75 0.63 0.06
N LEU A 245 -2.70 -0.18 -0.05
CA LEU A 245 -2.60 -1.48 0.60
C LEU A 245 -1.51 -1.47 1.68
N PRO A 246 -1.85 -1.71 2.95
CA PRO A 246 -0.84 -1.83 4.01
C PRO A 246 -0.05 -3.12 3.88
N MET A 247 1.27 -3.05 4.08
CA MET A 247 2.15 -4.23 4.13
C MET A 247 2.13 -4.85 5.53
N ALA A 248 1.02 -5.50 5.87
CA ALA A 248 0.76 -6.10 7.19
C ALA A 248 1.60 -7.35 7.52
N ILE A 249 2.51 -7.75 6.63
CA ILE A 249 3.32 -8.96 6.76
C ILE A 249 4.79 -8.60 6.61
N SER A 250 5.58 -9.03 7.58
CA SER A 250 7.04 -8.90 7.59
C SER A 250 7.69 -10.25 7.88
N SER A 251 8.77 -10.57 7.16
CA SER A 251 9.64 -11.69 7.50
C SER A 251 11.09 -11.24 7.62
N TYR A 252 11.82 -11.84 8.55
CA TYR A 252 13.27 -11.68 8.63
C TYR A 252 13.93 -12.89 7.98
N GLU A 253 14.53 -12.68 6.81
CA GLU A 253 15.09 -13.75 5.98
C GLU A 253 16.35 -13.30 5.22
N GLN A 254 17.11 -14.28 4.73
CA GLN A 254 18.30 -14.04 3.94
C GLN A 254 17.93 -13.70 2.48
N ILE A 255 18.42 -12.57 1.97
CA ILE A 255 18.22 -12.12 0.59
C ILE A 255 19.36 -12.56 -0.33
N ASN A 256 19.20 -12.33 -1.64
CA ASN A 256 20.25 -12.54 -2.64
C ASN A 256 21.56 -11.89 -2.18
N HIS A 257 22.68 -12.61 -2.33
CA HIS A 257 24.02 -12.27 -1.80
C HIS A 257 24.26 -12.57 -0.31
N GLY A 258 23.31 -13.21 0.38
CA GLY A 258 23.53 -13.77 1.71
C GLY A 258 23.35 -12.79 2.88
N ALA A 259 22.93 -11.56 2.60
CA ALA A 259 22.60 -10.58 3.64
C ALA A 259 21.23 -10.90 4.28
N LEU A 260 21.05 -10.60 5.57
CA LEU A 260 19.75 -10.69 6.25
C LEU A 260 18.99 -9.37 6.07
N ALA A 261 17.69 -9.45 5.79
CA ALA A 261 16.83 -8.29 5.61
C ALA A 261 15.42 -8.54 6.16
N TRP A 262 14.73 -7.45 6.48
CA TRP A 262 13.29 -7.44 6.66
C TRP A 262 12.61 -7.41 5.30
N ILE A 263 11.72 -8.35 5.03
CA ILE A 263 10.93 -8.43 3.81
C ILE A 263 9.51 -8.08 4.16
N PHE A 264 9.04 -6.94 3.66
CA PHE A 264 7.63 -6.55 3.73
C PHE A 264 6.92 -7.07 2.51
N GLU A 265 5.77 -7.71 2.68
CA GLU A 265 5.02 -8.28 1.57
C GLU A 265 3.56 -7.80 1.53
N VAL A 266 3.08 -7.57 0.32
CA VAL A 266 1.66 -7.44 0.02
C VAL A 266 1.31 -8.34 -1.16
N GLU A 267 0.12 -8.92 -1.09
CA GLU A 267 -0.48 -9.69 -2.16
C GLU A 267 -1.95 -9.28 -2.25
N HIS A 268 -2.39 -8.88 -3.44
CA HIS A 268 -3.73 -8.32 -3.65
C HIS A 268 -4.23 -8.58 -5.06
N VAL A 269 -5.55 -8.73 -5.23
CA VAL A 269 -6.18 -8.93 -6.54
C VAL A 269 -6.83 -7.63 -6.99
N THR A 270 -6.46 -7.17 -8.18
CA THR A 270 -6.98 -5.95 -8.82
C THR A 270 -7.82 -6.30 -10.04
N SER A 271 -8.45 -5.30 -10.66
CA SER A 271 -9.14 -5.49 -11.95
C SER A 271 -8.22 -5.98 -13.07
N SER A 272 -6.92 -5.67 -12.98
CA SER A 272 -5.92 -5.97 -14.01
C SER A 272 -5.16 -7.26 -13.76
N GLY A 273 -5.39 -7.91 -12.61
CA GLY A 273 -4.72 -9.14 -12.22
C GLY A 273 -4.15 -9.08 -10.81
N LYS A 274 -3.29 -10.05 -10.49
CA LYS A 274 -2.71 -10.16 -9.15
C LYS A 274 -1.47 -9.28 -9.02
N ILE A 275 -1.38 -8.59 -7.90
CA ILE A 275 -0.20 -7.84 -7.49
C ILE A 275 0.45 -8.59 -6.34
N LYS A 276 1.74 -8.83 -6.47
CA LYS A 276 2.59 -9.26 -5.36
C LYS A 276 3.84 -8.40 -5.34
N ALA A 277 4.01 -7.66 -4.26
CA ALA A 277 5.16 -6.80 -4.06
C ALA A 277 5.89 -7.20 -2.78
N LYS A 278 7.21 -7.30 -2.87
CA LYS A 278 8.11 -7.52 -1.75
C LYS A 278 9.11 -6.39 -1.68
N VAL A 279 9.29 -5.83 -0.47
CA VAL A 279 10.19 -4.72 -0.22
C VAL A 279 11.23 -5.18 0.79
N PRO A 280 12.47 -5.47 0.35
CA PRO A 280 13.56 -5.76 1.25
C PRO A 280 14.07 -4.47 1.91
N VAL A 281 14.26 -4.53 3.23
CA VAL A 281 14.72 -3.42 4.06
C VAL A 281 15.86 -3.91 4.93
N VAL A 282 16.99 -3.23 4.85
CA VAL A 282 18.19 -3.53 5.65
C VAL A 282 18.46 -2.41 6.62
N LYS A 283 19.00 -2.73 7.80
CA LYS A 283 19.44 -1.72 8.76
C LYS A 283 20.59 -0.91 8.15
N HIS A 284 20.56 0.40 8.35
CA HIS A 284 21.55 1.35 7.87
C HIS A 284 21.92 2.33 9.00
N GLY A 285 22.91 1.96 9.81
CA GLY A 285 23.27 2.70 11.02
C GLY A 285 22.36 2.35 12.21
N ASP A 286 22.44 3.13 13.29
CA ASP A 286 21.82 2.76 14.57
C ASP A 286 20.29 2.86 14.57
N ASN A 287 19.75 3.87 13.87
CA ASN A 287 18.30 4.19 13.86
C ASN A 287 17.71 4.39 12.46
N ALA A 288 18.43 4.03 11.41
CA ALA A 288 17.94 4.18 10.04
C ALA A 288 17.88 2.83 9.33
N TYR A 289 16.97 2.75 8.39
CA TYR A 289 16.78 1.60 7.54
C TYR A 289 16.84 2.05 6.09
N ARG A 290 17.36 1.19 5.23
CA ARG A 290 17.47 1.42 3.80
C ARG A 290 16.58 0.42 3.08
N MET A 291 15.68 0.95 2.27
CA MET A 291 14.92 0.17 1.30
C MET A 291 15.86 -0.24 0.16
N LEU A 292 15.81 -1.52 -0.21
CA LEU A 292 16.45 -2.05 -1.41
C LEU A 292 15.44 -2.09 -2.57
N ASP A 293 15.89 -2.53 -3.74
CA ASP A 293 15.03 -2.59 -4.92
C ASP A 293 13.76 -3.41 -4.67
N VAL A 294 12.62 -2.81 -5.02
CA VAL A 294 11.31 -3.44 -4.86
C VAL A 294 11.22 -4.63 -5.80
N ILE A 295 10.92 -5.80 -5.24
CA ILE A 295 10.71 -7.03 -5.99
C ILE A 295 9.21 -7.13 -6.28
N ASN A 296 8.83 -6.65 -7.46
CA ASN A 296 7.46 -6.72 -7.94
C ASN A 296 7.29 -7.91 -8.89
N SER A 297 6.24 -8.71 -8.66
CA SER A 297 5.69 -9.60 -9.66
C SER A 297 4.25 -9.18 -9.90
N THR A 298 4.00 -8.57 -11.04
CA THR A 298 2.67 -8.21 -11.53
C THR A 298 2.41 -8.96 -12.82
N ASP A 299 1.18 -9.41 -13.03
CA ASP A 299 0.79 -10.08 -14.29
C ASP A 299 0.66 -9.08 -15.47
N PHE A 300 0.93 -7.81 -15.23
CA PHE A 300 0.67 -6.69 -16.12
C PHE A 300 1.62 -5.53 -15.84
N THR A 301 1.79 -4.64 -16.82
CA THR A 301 2.60 -3.42 -16.69
C THR A 301 1.87 -2.42 -15.80
N SER A 302 2.35 -2.22 -14.58
CA SER A 302 1.83 -1.19 -13.66
C SER A 302 2.96 -0.47 -12.95
N GLN A 303 2.71 0.77 -12.55
CA GLN A 303 3.58 1.50 -11.63
C GLN A 303 3.09 1.23 -10.21
N VAL A 304 3.89 0.49 -9.46
CA VAL A 304 3.68 0.27 -8.02
C VAL A 304 4.56 1.27 -7.29
N ILE A 305 3.95 2.21 -6.57
CA ILE A 305 4.69 3.18 -5.76
C ILE A 305 4.64 2.71 -4.31
N VAL A 306 5.81 2.55 -3.71
CA VAL A 306 5.96 2.26 -2.29
C VAL A 306 6.31 3.56 -1.59
N THR A 307 5.44 4.01 -0.70
CA THR A 307 5.64 5.25 0.04
C THR A 307 5.81 4.91 1.51
N CYS A 308 6.89 5.41 2.12
CA CYS A 308 6.98 5.49 3.57
C CYS A 308 6.22 6.75 3.98
N LEU A 309 5.15 6.60 4.76
CA LEU A 309 4.53 7.75 5.40
C LEU A 309 5.30 7.99 6.70
N ASP A 310 6.17 9.01 6.69
CA ASP A 310 6.66 9.56 7.95
C ASP A 310 5.45 10.04 8.74
N ASN A 311 5.33 9.61 9.99
CA ASN A 311 4.46 10.31 10.92
C ASN A 311 5.09 11.69 11.07
N ASP A 312 4.50 12.70 10.43
CA ASP A 312 4.78 14.09 10.78
C ASP A 312 4.70 14.19 12.29
N SER A 313 5.86 14.38 12.90
CA SER A 313 5.97 14.75 14.30
C SER A 313 5.37 16.15 14.36
N VAL A 314 4.06 16.20 14.65
CA VAL A 314 3.41 17.42 15.06
C VAL A 314 4.11 17.82 16.36
N VAL A 315 4.99 18.82 16.23
CA VAL A 315 5.69 19.52 17.31
C VAL A 315 4.69 20.01 18.36
#